data_AF-A0A1F6BWH8-F1
#
_entry.id   AF-A0A1F6BWH8-F1
#
_cell.length_a   1.000
_cell.length_b   1.000
_cell.length_c   1.000
_cell.angle_alpha   90.00
_cell.angle_beta   90.00
_cell.angle_gamma   90.00
#
_symmetry.space_group_name_H-M   'P 1'
#
loop_
_entity.id
_entity.type
_entity.pdbx_description
1 polymer ?
#
loop_
_entity_poly.entity_id
_entity_poly.type
_entity_poly.pdbx_seq_one_letter_code
_entity_poly.pdbx_strand_id
1 'polypeptide(L)'
;MYKKILMIMFLVTVMISKTESIARSEGTNTGGPETRVDTRVPGASIELPDPLGGGTIIDLLRKIVDWLQKIANPIAAIMIIYGAYQILFAGGEAEKVKTGRNTIIYAAVGYGIILIGWGLTSIISEFFG
;
A
#
# COMPACT_ATOMS: atom_id res chain seq x y z
N MET A 1 16.63 21.18 6.07
CA MET A 1 15.23 20.84 6.40
C MET A 1 14.77 19.57 5.67
N TYR A 2 14.92 19.49 4.33
CA TYR A 2 14.58 18.31 3.52
C TYR A 2 15.22 16.99 3.97
N LYS A 3 16.49 17.01 4.42
CA LYS A 3 17.20 15.81 4.90
C LYS A 3 16.54 15.15 6.12
N LYS A 4 15.90 15.94 7.00
CA LYS A 4 15.19 15.43 8.19
C LYS A 4 13.82 14.85 7.79
N ILE A 5 13.10 15.51 6.87
CA ILE A 5 11.85 15.00 6.29
C ILE A 5 12.10 13.68 5.54
N LEU A 6 13.15 13.61 4.71
CA LEU A 6 13.53 12.40 3.96
C LEU A 6 13.86 11.24 4.91
N MET A 7 14.58 11.52 6.00
CA MET A 7 14.94 10.52 7.00
C MET A 7 13.72 9.97 7.75
N ILE A 8 12.74 10.82 8.09
CA ILE A 8 11.47 10.39 8.70
C ILE A 8 10.65 9.57 7.70
N MET A 9 10.57 9.99 6.43
CA MET A 9 9.82 9.24 5.40
C MET A 9 10.44 7.85 5.15
N PHE A 10 11.77 7.77 5.11
CA PHE A 10 12.49 6.50 5.00
C PHE A 10 12.24 5.61 6.21
N LEU A 11 12.30 6.17 7.42
CA LEU A 11 12.08 5.43 8.67
C LEU A 11 10.64 4.90 8.78
N VAL A 12 9.64 5.72 8.41
CA VAL A 12 8.23 5.31 8.37
C VAL A 12 8.00 4.21 7.33
N THR A 13 8.63 4.31 6.15
CA THR A 13 8.53 3.28 5.11
C THR A 13 9.12 1.95 5.59
N VAL A 14 10.27 1.98 6.28
CA VAL A 14 10.91 0.78 6.85
C VAL A 14 10.06 0.16 7.96
N MET A 15 9.43 0.99 8.81
CA MET A 15 8.53 0.50 9.87
C MET A 15 7.30 -0.22 9.29
N ILE A 16 6.67 0.31 8.23
CA ILE A 16 5.50 -0.33 7.62
C ILE A 16 5.87 -1.69 7.01
N SER A 17 7.04 -1.85 6.39
CA SER A 17 7.50 -3.15 5.88
C SER A 17 7.79 -4.18 6.96
N LYS A 18 8.14 -3.76 8.19
CA LYS A 18 8.29 -4.68 9.32
C LYS A 18 6.95 -5.06 9.95
N THR A 19 5.93 -4.21 9.91
CA THR A 19 4.62 -4.53 10.52
C THR A 19 3.92 -5.70 9.84
N GLU A 20 4.08 -5.86 8.53
CA GLU A 20 3.50 -6.97 7.76
C GLU A 20 4.12 -8.33 8.15
N SER A 21 5.34 -8.36 8.69
CA SER A 21 5.99 -9.61 9.11
C SER A 21 5.68 -10.03 10.56
N ILE A 22 5.11 -9.16 11.38
CA ILE A 22 4.79 -9.45 12.79
C ILE A 22 3.34 -9.92 13.02
N ALA A 23 2.48 -9.88 11.99
CA ALA A 23 1.06 -10.21 12.10
C ALA A 23 0.69 -11.68 11.78
N ARG A 24 1.65 -12.60 11.73
CA ARG A 24 1.38 -14.05 11.64
C ARG A 24 2.00 -14.80 12.81
N SER A 25 1.38 -14.69 13.98
CA SER A 25 1.65 -15.61 15.09
C SER A 25 0.59 -15.45 16.19
N GLU A 26 -0.67 -15.85 15.94
CA GLU A 26 -1.67 -16.40 16.90
C GLU A 26 -2.77 -17.00 15.98
N GLY A 27 -3.21 -18.26 15.95
CA GLY A 27 -3.17 -19.38 16.88
C GLY A 27 -4.62 -19.80 17.19
N THR A 28 -5.16 -20.88 16.62
CA THR A 28 -6.32 -21.59 17.21
C THR A 28 -6.31 -23.09 16.90
N ASN A 29 -6.25 -23.83 18.00
CA ASN A 29 -6.27 -25.28 18.13
C ASN A 29 -7.64 -25.89 17.79
N THR A 30 -7.67 -27.14 17.33
CA THR A 30 -8.70 -28.10 17.76
C THR A 30 -8.09 -29.50 17.85
N GLY A 31 -8.15 -30.09 19.04
CA GLY A 31 -7.74 -31.46 19.29
C GLY A 31 -8.79 -32.47 18.81
N GLY A 32 -8.32 -33.63 18.35
CA GLY A 32 -9.09 -34.84 18.04
C GLY A 32 -8.14 -36.05 18.12
N PRO A 33 -8.63 -37.24 18.52
CA PRO A 33 -7.83 -38.26 19.19
C PRO A 33 -6.83 -38.96 18.29
N GLU A 34 -5.71 -39.30 18.91
CA GLU A 34 -4.53 -39.92 18.32
C GLU A 34 -4.88 -41.20 17.55
N THR A 35 -4.50 -41.24 16.27
CA THR A 35 -4.45 -42.49 15.51
C THR A 35 -3.07 -42.63 14.86
N ARG A 36 -2.24 -43.44 15.54
CA ARG A 36 -1.14 -44.26 15.01
C ARG A 36 0.00 -43.52 14.31
N VAL A 37 1.17 -43.63 14.93
CA VAL A 37 2.49 -43.40 14.32
C VAL A 37 2.62 -44.28 13.07
N ASP A 38 2.42 -43.70 11.88
CA ASP A 38 2.96 -44.23 10.63
C ASP A 38 4.29 -43.54 10.33
N THR A 39 5.27 -44.36 10.04
CA THR A 39 6.67 -43.98 9.87
C THR A 39 6.90 -43.60 8.42
N ARG A 40 6.58 -42.35 8.06
CA ARG A 40 6.97 -41.78 6.77
C ARG A 40 7.53 -40.37 7.02
N VAL A 41 8.78 -40.20 6.60
CA VAL A 41 9.56 -38.95 6.63
C VAL A 41 8.63 -37.75 6.48
N PRO A 42 8.66 -36.76 7.39
CA PRO A 42 7.96 -35.51 7.18
C PRO A 42 8.45 -34.98 5.85
N GLY A 43 7.62 -35.13 4.81
CA GLY A 43 7.73 -34.27 3.66
C GLY A 43 7.56 -32.90 4.26
N ALA A 44 8.68 -32.22 4.51
CA ALA A 44 8.69 -30.78 4.50
C ALA A 44 8.11 -30.46 3.13
N SER A 45 6.79 -30.26 3.08
CA SER A 45 6.22 -29.33 2.15
C SER A 45 6.99 -28.07 2.45
N ILE A 46 8.10 -27.90 1.74
CA ILE A 46 8.59 -26.59 1.41
C ILE A 46 7.39 -26.02 0.65
N GLU A 47 6.48 -25.43 1.42
CA GLU A 47 5.55 -24.43 0.93
C GLU A 47 6.49 -23.36 0.39
N LEU A 48 6.92 -23.54 -0.85
CA LEU A 48 7.49 -22.47 -1.65
C LEU A 48 6.38 -21.44 -1.60
N PRO A 49 6.53 -20.35 -0.82
CA PRO A 49 5.50 -19.33 -0.76
C PRO A 49 5.38 -18.89 -2.19
N ASP A 50 4.21 -19.12 -2.81
CA ASP A 50 4.03 -18.78 -4.22
C ASP A 50 4.54 -17.37 -4.41
N PRO A 51 5.66 -17.15 -5.13
CA PRO A 51 6.19 -15.80 -5.31
C PRO A 51 5.20 -14.94 -6.09
N LEU A 52 4.21 -15.60 -6.71
CA LEU A 52 3.08 -15.05 -7.44
C LEU A 52 1.79 -14.96 -6.58
N GLY A 53 1.65 -15.73 -5.51
CA GLY A 53 0.46 -15.80 -4.65
C GLY A 53 -0.82 -16.16 -5.41
N GLY A 54 -0.96 -17.41 -5.91
CA GLY A 54 -2.25 -17.88 -6.41
C GLY A 54 -2.67 -17.42 -7.81
N GLY A 55 -1.73 -17.26 -8.75
CA GLY A 55 -1.97 -17.55 -10.18
C GLY A 55 -3.09 -16.84 -10.96
N THR A 56 -3.63 -15.70 -10.53
CA THR A 56 -4.63 -14.95 -11.31
C THR A 56 -4.19 -13.51 -11.53
N ILE A 57 -4.51 -12.93 -12.70
CA ILE A 57 -4.21 -11.53 -13.06
C ILE A 57 -4.73 -10.55 -11.99
N ILE A 58 -5.80 -10.91 -11.28
CA ILE A 58 -6.42 -10.09 -10.24
C ILE A 58 -5.53 -9.92 -9.00
N ASP A 59 -4.79 -10.95 -8.59
CA ASP A 59 -3.92 -10.90 -7.42
C ASP A 59 -2.66 -10.08 -7.70
N LEU A 60 -2.17 -10.16 -8.93
CA LEU A 60 -1.06 -9.32 -9.39
C LEU A 60 -1.49 -7.84 -9.43
N LEU A 61 -2.71 -7.56 -9.88
CA LEU A 61 -3.29 -6.22 -9.86
C LEU A 61 -3.47 -5.70 -8.43
N ARG A 62 -3.99 -6.52 -7.51
CA ARG A 62 -4.17 -6.18 -6.09
C ARG A 62 -2.84 -5.82 -5.43
N LYS A 63 -1.80 -6.64 -5.61
CA LYS A 63 -0.44 -6.36 -5.09
C LYS A 63 0.14 -5.05 -5.64
N ILE A 64 -0.06 -4.77 -6.93
CA ILE A 64 0.40 -3.51 -7.54
C ILE A 64 -0.35 -2.31 -6.97
N VAL A 65 -1.68 -2.42 -6.81
CA VAL A 65 -2.51 -1.35 -6.25
C VAL A 65 -2.13 -1.09 -4.78
N ASP A 66 -1.97 -2.12 -3.96
CA ASP A 66 -1.58 -1.97 -2.56
C ASP A 66 -0.19 -1.32 -2.43
N TRP A 67 0.75 -1.74 -3.26
CA TRP A 67 2.08 -1.13 -3.30
C TRP A 67 2.01 0.33 -3.76
N LEU A 68 1.20 0.63 -4.79
CA LEU A 68 0.97 1.98 -5.29
C LEU A 68 0.33 2.87 -4.22
N GLN A 69 -0.61 2.35 -3.45
CA GLN A 69 -1.31 3.11 -2.40
C GLN A 69 -0.40 3.42 -1.21
N LYS A 70 0.50 2.49 -0.86
CA LYS A 70 1.53 2.67 0.17
C LYS A 70 2.49 3.82 -0.17
N ILE A 71 2.84 4.02 -1.44
CA ILE A 71 3.65 5.16 -1.89
C ILE A 71 2.83 6.40 -2.21
N ALA A 72 1.59 6.26 -2.67
CA ALA A 72 0.76 7.37 -3.08
C ALA A 72 0.30 8.23 -1.89
N ASN A 73 -0.08 7.62 -0.76
CA ASN A 73 -0.50 8.35 0.43
C ASN A 73 0.54 9.41 0.89
N PRO A 74 1.81 9.08 1.11
CA PRO A 74 2.81 10.07 1.50
C PRO A 74 3.11 11.09 0.39
N ILE A 75 3.11 10.68 -0.88
CA ILE A 75 3.35 11.58 -2.02
C ILE A 75 2.22 12.62 -2.14
N ALA A 76 0.97 12.18 -2.06
CA ALA A 76 -0.20 13.05 -2.12
C ALA A 76 -0.17 14.09 -1.00
N ALA A 77 0.16 13.68 0.23
CA ALA A 77 0.32 14.60 1.35
C ALA A 77 1.40 15.67 1.08
N ILE A 78 2.55 15.28 0.53
CA ILE A 78 3.64 16.22 0.20
C ILE A 78 3.22 17.22 -0.88
N MET A 79 2.54 16.76 -1.95
CA MET A 79 2.08 17.65 -3.01
C MET A 79 1.04 18.66 -2.52
N ILE A 80 0.11 18.23 -1.65
CA ILE A 80 -0.89 19.12 -1.05
C ILE A 80 -0.20 20.17 -0.18
N ILE A 81 0.76 19.77 0.67
CA ILE A 81 1.51 20.71 1.52
C ILE A 81 2.29 21.71 0.67
N TYR A 82 2.94 21.25 -0.41
CA TYR A 82 3.69 22.13 -1.31
C TYR A 82 2.78 23.14 -2.03
N GLY A 83 1.67 22.68 -2.59
CA GLY A 83 0.68 23.55 -3.23
C GLY A 83 0.06 24.54 -2.25
N ALA A 84 -0.26 24.11 -1.03
CA ALA A 84 -0.80 24.96 0.03
C ALA A 84 0.22 26.03 0.46
N TYR A 85 1.48 25.65 0.66
CA TYR A 85 2.56 26.58 0.97
C TYR A 85 2.67 27.66 -0.13
N GLN A 86 2.63 27.27 -1.39
CA GLN A 86 2.73 28.22 -2.48
C GLN A 86 1.56 29.23 -2.54
N ILE A 87 0.35 28.84 -2.14
CA ILE A 87 -0.80 29.75 -2.03
C ILE A 87 -0.67 30.66 -0.81
N LEU A 88 -0.27 30.11 0.35
CA LEU A 88 -0.16 30.87 1.60
C LEU A 88 0.92 31.95 1.54
N PHE A 89 2.03 31.66 0.86
CA PHE A 89 3.15 32.59 0.70
C PHE A 89 3.08 33.42 -0.59
N ALA A 90 1.98 33.35 -1.35
CA ALA A 90 1.82 34.07 -2.61
C ALA A 90 1.74 35.61 -2.46
N GLY A 91 1.51 36.14 -1.26
CA GLY A 91 1.58 37.58 -1.00
C GLY A 91 0.64 38.47 -1.82
N GLY A 92 -0.40 37.91 -2.45
CA GLY A 92 -1.32 38.62 -3.34
C GLY A 92 -0.99 38.53 -4.83
N GLU A 93 0.10 37.84 -5.20
CA GLU A 93 0.51 37.65 -6.60
C GLU A 93 -0.37 36.55 -7.24
N ALA A 94 -1.27 36.96 -8.15
CA ALA A 94 -2.29 36.09 -8.74
C ALA A 94 -1.71 34.85 -9.44
N GLU A 95 -0.50 34.96 -9.99
CA GLU A 95 0.20 33.88 -10.68
C GLU A 95 0.65 32.74 -9.73
N LYS A 96 1.13 33.10 -8.53
CA LYS A 96 1.55 32.16 -7.50
C LYS A 96 0.35 31.40 -6.93
N VAL A 97 -0.77 32.11 -6.70
CA VAL A 97 -2.03 31.53 -6.25
C VAL A 97 -2.61 30.57 -7.29
N LYS A 98 -2.60 30.97 -8.57
CA LYS A 98 -3.08 30.13 -9.68
C LYS A 98 -2.25 28.85 -9.80
N THR A 99 -0.93 28.99 -9.75
CA THR A 99 -0.01 27.85 -9.83
C THR A 99 -0.20 26.89 -8.65
N GLY A 100 -0.30 27.41 -7.41
CA GLY A 100 -0.54 26.57 -6.24
C GLY A 100 -1.89 25.84 -6.26
N ARG A 101 -2.96 26.50 -6.74
CA ARG A 101 -4.28 25.85 -6.95
C ARG A 101 -4.18 24.73 -7.97
N ASN A 102 -3.51 24.97 -9.09
CA ASN A 102 -3.32 23.94 -10.12
C ASN A 102 -2.55 22.75 -9.56
N THR A 103 -1.50 22.96 -8.77
CA THR A 103 -0.76 21.88 -8.11
C THR A 103 -1.66 21.02 -7.21
N ILE A 104 -2.53 21.63 -6.40
CA ILE A 104 -3.47 20.89 -5.55
C ILE A 104 -4.49 20.12 -6.40
N ILE A 105 -5.00 20.73 -7.47
CA ILE A 105 -5.94 20.06 -8.38
C ILE A 105 -5.28 18.85 -9.04
N TYR A 106 -4.06 18.99 -9.56
CA TYR A 106 -3.32 17.87 -10.15
C TYR A 106 -3.03 16.76 -9.13
N ALA A 107 -2.70 17.12 -7.89
CA ALA A 107 -2.53 16.15 -6.80
C ALA A 107 -3.84 15.41 -6.48
N ALA A 108 -4.97 16.13 -6.42
CA ALA A 108 -6.29 15.57 -6.16
C ALA A 108 -6.76 14.64 -7.31
N VAL A 109 -6.52 15.04 -8.56
CA VAL A 109 -6.83 14.21 -9.75
C VAL A 109 -5.99 12.94 -9.75
N GLY A 110 -4.69 13.05 -9.48
CA GLY A 110 -3.80 11.88 -9.36
C GLY A 110 -4.24 10.92 -8.26
N TYR A 111 -4.61 11.44 -7.10
CA TYR A 111 -5.16 10.62 -6.00
C TYR A 111 -6.51 9.99 -6.36
N GLY A 112 -7.38 10.72 -7.05
CA GLY A 112 -8.66 10.22 -7.54
C GLY A 112 -8.53 9.01 -8.47
N ILE A 113 -7.53 9.00 -9.35
CA ILE A 113 -7.26 7.85 -10.25
C ILE A 113 -6.90 6.60 -9.45
N ILE A 114 -6.12 6.74 -8.37
CA ILE A 114 -5.75 5.62 -7.50
C ILE A 114 -6.97 5.06 -6.77
N LEU A 115 -7.84 5.93 -6.25
CA LEU A 115 -9.10 5.52 -5.60
C LEU A 115 -10.00 4.74 -6.57
N ILE A 116 -10.09 5.18 -7.83
CA ILE A 116 -10.87 4.49 -8.87
C ILE A 116 -10.26 3.12 -9.17
N GLY A 117 -8.92 3.01 -9.23
CA GLY A 117 -8.23 1.74 -9.44
C GLY A 117 -8.61 0.70 -8.38
N TRP A 118 -8.62 1.08 -7.11
CA TRP A 118 -9.04 0.20 -6.02
C TRP A 118 -10.52 -0.20 -6.08
N GLY A 119 -11.40 0.76 -6.38
CA GLY A 119 -12.83 0.49 -6.56
C GLY A 119 -13.09 -0.50 -7.69
N LEU A 120 -12.38 -0.35 -8.82
CA LEU A 120 -12.53 -1.24 -9.97
C LEU A 120 -12.02 -2.66 -9.67
N THR A 121 -10.87 -2.79 -9.00
CA THR A 121 -10.34 -4.11 -8.60
C THR A 121 -11.28 -4.84 -7.63
N SER A 122 -11.92 -4.12 -6.73
CA SER A 122 -12.87 -4.69 -5.76
C SER A 122 -14.11 -5.27 -6.45
N ILE A 123 -14.66 -4.54 -7.43
CA ILE A 123 -15.81 -4.98 -8.22
C ILE A 123 -15.44 -6.24 -9.03
N ILE A 124 -14.29 -6.23 -9.72
CA ILE A 124 -13.89 -7.37 -10.55
C ILE A 124 -13.64 -8.62 -9.71
N SER A 125 -13.07 -8.49 -8.52
CA SER A 125 -12.88 -9.64 -7.63
C SER A 125 -14.17 -10.19 -7.03
N GLU A 126 -15.24 -9.41 -6.94
CA GLU A 126 -16.53 -9.86 -6.42
C GLU A 126 -17.32 -10.66 -7.47
N PHE A 127 -17.12 -10.36 -8.76
CA PHE A 127 -17.79 -11.06 -9.86
C PHE A 127 -17.06 -12.32 -10.35
N PHE A 128 -15.73 -12.41 -10.16
CA PHE A 128 -14.90 -13.53 -10.62
C PHE A 128 -14.29 -14.35 -9.47
N GLY A 129 -14.64 -14.01 -8.22
CA GLY A 129 -14.25 -14.73 -7.00
C GLY A 129 -15.34 -15.68 -6.53
#